data_AF-A0A4Y3QP83-F1
#
_entry.id   AF-A0A4Y3QP83-F1
#
_cell.length_a   1.000
_cell.length_b   1.000
_cell.length_c   1.000
_cell.angle_alpha   90.00
_cell.angle_beta   90.00
_cell.angle_gamma   90.00
#
_symmetry.space_group_name_H-M   'P 1'
#
loop_
_entity.id
_entity.type
_entity.pdbx_description
1 polymer ?
#
loop_
_entity_poly.entity_id
_entity_poly.type
_entity_poly.pdbx_seq_one_letter_code
_entity_poly.pdbx_strand_id
1 'polypeptide(L)'
;MWLASLGVAVVVASIASRAVAEAPAPLEREGDRAASAYADGEVLEQLRRLAAVPGAPPGDVAAFFGRPASPGETLFPFDLRLLSQKGDVFVAAAYRFERDASLLWRTGDYWGQACRRYVVQPSRVTSEPIECPPEAPEWPTGRGD
;
A
#
# COMPACT_ATOMS: atom_id res chain seq x y z
N MET A 1 -34.81 -48.28 25.59
CA MET A 1 -34.89 -47.57 24.29
C MET A 1 -34.60 -46.10 24.54
N TRP A 2 -33.69 -45.56 23.74
CA TRP A 2 -33.15 -44.20 23.82
C TRP A 2 -34.20 -43.13 23.49
N LEU A 3 -34.16 -41.98 24.17
CA LEU A 3 -33.74 -40.68 23.60
C LEU A 3 -33.96 -39.56 24.62
N ALA A 4 -32.85 -38.97 25.06
CA ALA A 4 -32.81 -37.71 25.76
C ALA A 4 -33.20 -36.58 24.79
N SER A 5 -34.00 -35.63 25.25
CA SER A 5 -34.28 -34.39 24.51
C SER A 5 -34.28 -33.23 25.50
N LEU A 6 -33.06 -32.78 25.82
CA LEU A 6 -32.78 -31.52 26.47
C LEU A 6 -33.11 -30.38 25.50
N GLY A 7 -34.29 -29.79 25.64
CA GLY A 7 -34.67 -28.56 24.96
C GLY A 7 -34.03 -27.36 25.66
N VAL A 8 -32.87 -26.93 25.17
CA VAL A 8 -32.20 -25.69 25.61
C VAL A 8 -32.90 -24.51 24.93
N ALA A 9 -33.73 -23.79 25.67
CA ALA A 9 -34.30 -22.52 25.24
C ALA A 9 -33.24 -21.42 25.36
N VAL A 10 -32.58 -21.10 24.24
CA VAL A 10 -31.61 -20.00 24.16
C VAL A 10 -32.39 -18.68 24.06
N VAL A 11 -32.41 -17.93 25.16
CA VAL A 11 -32.90 -16.55 25.20
C VAL A 11 -31.86 -15.67 24.51
N VAL A 12 -32.18 -15.20 23.29
CA VAL A 12 -31.35 -14.25 22.55
C VAL A 12 -31.46 -12.89 23.23
N ALA A 13 -30.45 -12.54 24.02
CA ALA A 13 -30.27 -11.19 24.55
C ALA A 13 -29.88 -10.25 23.40
N SER A 14 -30.83 -9.46 22.93
CA SER A 14 -30.60 -8.35 22.01
C SER A 14 -29.90 -7.20 22.73
N ILE A 15 -28.58 -7.11 22.59
CA ILE A 15 -27.81 -5.91 22.94
C ILE A 15 -27.46 -5.21 21.62
N ALA A 16 -28.23 -4.18 21.31
CA ALA A 16 -27.91 -3.21 20.28
C ALA A 16 -26.74 -2.31 20.74
N SER A 17 -25.99 -1.86 19.75
CA SER A 17 -25.11 -0.68 19.77
C SER A 17 -23.69 -0.85 20.34
N ARG A 18 -22.76 -1.17 19.44
CA ARG A 18 -21.46 -0.48 19.40
C ARG A 18 -21.17 -0.10 17.96
N ALA A 19 -20.89 1.18 17.74
CA ALA A 19 -20.28 1.69 16.52
C ALA A 19 -18.97 0.92 16.30
N VAL A 20 -19.02 -0.09 15.44
CA VAL A 20 -17.83 -0.75 14.94
C VAL A 20 -17.32 0.20 13.88
N ALA A 21 -16.23 0.93 14.18
CA ALA A 21 -15.38 1.45 13.13
C ALA A 21 -15.14 0.28 12.18
N GLU A 22 -15.69 0.36 10.97
CA GLU A 22 -15.57 -0.69 9.97
C GLU A 22 -14.11 -1.12 9.94
N ALA A 23 -13.87 -2.42 10.20
CA ALA A 23 -12.55 -2.97 9.95
C ALA A 23 -12.22 -2.63 8.49
N PRO A 24 -11.05 -2.02 8.20
CA PRO A 24 -10.72 -1.63 6.84
C PRO A 24 -10.94 -2.84 5.94
N ALA A 25 -11.72 -2.64 4.87
CA ALA A 25 -12.13 -3.70 3.98
C ALA A 25 -10.91 -4.55 3.55
N PRO A 26 -11.05 -5.87 3.42
CA PRO A 26 -9.96 -6.70 2.92
C PRO A 26 -9.49 -6.15 1.57
N LEU A 27 -8.18 -5.95 1.40
CA LEU A 27 -7.59 -5.48 0.14
C LEU A 27 -7.82 -6.56 -0.95
N GLU A 28 -8.92 -6.44 -1.70
CA GLU A 28 -9.47 -7.50 -2.56
C GLU A 28 -8.96 -7.52 -4.01
N ARG A 29 -7.89 -6.79 -4.34
CA ARG A 29 -7.31 -6.75 -5.71
C ARG A 29 -5.86 -7.21 -5.70
N GLU A 30 -5.50 -8.10 -6.64
CA GLU A 30 -4.13 -8.62 -6.77
C GLU A 30 -3.15 -7.48 -7.08
N GLY A 31 -3.61 -6.49 -7.85
CA GLY A 31 -2.85 -5.28 -8.14
C GLY A 31 -2.47 -4.50 -6.88
N ASP A 32 -3.42 -4.28 -5.97
CA ASP A 32 -3.20 -3.53 -4.73
C ASP A 32 -2.27 -4.30 -3.78
N ARG A 33 -2.40 -5.64 -3.76
CA ARG A 33 -1.49 -6.51 -3.00
C ARG A 33 -0.06 -6.41 -3.52
N ALA A 34 0.13 -6.46 -4.83
CA ALA A 34 1.45 -6.33 -5.45
C ALA A 34 2.05 -4.93 -5.22
N ALA A 35 1.25 -3.87 -5.37
CA ALA A 35 1.67 -2.50 -5.08
C ALA A 35 2.08 -2.34 -3.59
N SER A 36 1.31 -2.94 -2.68
CA SER A 36 1.61 -2.98 -1.25
C SER A 36 2.91 -3.74 -0.95
N ALA A 37 3.13 -4.89 -1.57
CA ALA A 37 4.35 -5.68 -1.38
C ALA A 37 5.59 -4.93 -1.87
N TYR A 38 5.49 -4.25 -3.01
CA TYR A 38 6.55 -3.38 -3.53
C TYR A 38 6.86 -2.22 -2.57
N ALA A 39 5.83 -1.58 -2.01
CA ALA A 39 5.97 -0.49 -1.05
C ALA A 39 6.68 -0.92 0.25
N ASP A 40 6.31 -2.08 0.80
CA ASP A 40 6.87 -2.55 2.08
C ASP A 40 8.20 -3.32 1.93
N GLY A 41 8.49 -3.83 0.74
CA GLY A 41 9.74 -4.51 0.39
C GLY A 41 10.77 -3.54 -0.20
N GLU A 42 10.70 -3.36 -1.52
CA GLU A 42 11.70 -2.64 -2.31
C GLU A 42 11.84 -1.18 -1.88
N VAL A 43 10.73 -0.44 -1.80
CA VAL A 43 10.76 0.99 -1.45
C VAL A 43 11.35 1.18 -0.06
N LEU A 44 10.87 0.43 0.93
CA LEU A 44 11.38 0.51 2.30
C LEU A 44 12.87 0.15 2.41
N GLU A 45 13.35 -0.83 1.64
CA GLU A 45 14.77 -1.19 1.58
C GLU A 45 15.63 -0.09 0.97
N GLN A 46 15.17 0.55 -0.11
CA GLN A 46 15.87 1.70 -0.69
C GLN A 46 15.95 2.87 0.28
N LEU A 47 14.87 3.17 0.99
CA LEU A 47 14.85 4.22 2.02
C LEU A 47 15.83 3.92 3.16
N ARG A 48 15.97 2.65 3.57
CA ARG A 48 16.99 2.22 4.55
C ARG A 48 18.40 2.45 4.03
N ARG A 49 18.67 2.10 2.76
CA ARG A 49 19.97 2.36 2.13
C ARG A 49 20.31 3.86 2.12
N LEU A 50 19.35 4.69 1.72
CA LEU A 50 19.52 6.14 1.68
C LEU A 50 19.74 6.74 3.08
N ALA A 51 18.96 6.30 4.08
CA ALA A 51 19.11 6.77 5.46
C ALA A 51 20.42 6.34 6.13
N ALA A 52 21.01 5.22 5.68
CA ALA A 52 22.29 4.72 6.20
C ALA A 52 23.49 5.55 5.75
N VAL A 53 23.36 6.39 4.71
CA VAL A 53 24.43 7.26 4.23
C VAL A 53 24.54 8.47 5.18
N PRO A 54 25.65 8.63 5.92
CA PRO A 54 25.80 9.73 6.86
C PRO A 54 25.76 11.09 6.15
N GLY A 55 24.87 11.98 6.59
CA GLY A 55 24.73 13.32 6.02
C GLY A 55 24.00 13.37 4.67
N ALA A 56 23.35 12.27 4.25
CA ALA A 56 22.49 12.30 3.07
C ALA A 56 21.41 13.40 3.21
N PRO A 57 21.33 14.34 2.27
CA PRO A 57 20.31 15.37 2.32
C PRO A 57 18.92 14.76 2.15
N PRO A 58 17.89 15.26 2.86
CA PRO A 58 16.49 14.87 2.64
C PRO A 58 16.04 14.96 1.17
N GLY A 59 16.75 15.75 0.37
CA GLY A 59 16.55 15.86 -1.08
C GLY A 59 16.80 14.56 -1.85
N ASP A 60 17.69 13.67 -1.40
CA ASP A 60 17.95 12.39 -2.07
C ASP A 60 16.79 11.41 -1.88
N VAL A 61 16.16 11.44 -0.70
CA VAL A 61 14.95 10.67 -0.41
C VAL A 61 13.78 11.19 -1.25
N ALA A 62 13.59 12.51 -1.31
CA ALA A 62 12.56 13.12 -2.15
C ALA A 62 12.80 12.82 -3.65
N ALA A 63 14.06 12.87 -4.10
CA ALA A 63 14.44 12.55 -5.47
C ALA A 63 14.12 11.09 -5.82
N PHE A 64 14.34 10.15 -4.90
CA PHE A 64 13.95 8.75 -5.09
C PHE A 64 12.45 8.59 -5.38
N PHE A 65 11.58 9.29 -4.65
CA PHE A 65 10.13 9.27 -4.90
C PHE A 65 9.69 10.04 -6.16
N GLY A 66 10.57 10.86 -6.74
CA GLY A 66 10.28 11.65 -7.95
C GLY A 66 10.72 10.97 -9.25
N ARG A 67 11.35 9.79 -9.18
CA ARG A 67 11.85 9.07 -10.36
C ARG A 67 10.71 8.30 -11.03
N PRO A 68 10.36 8.62 -12.29
CA PRO A 68 9.36 7.86 -13.02
C PRO A 68 9.90 6.48 -13.40
N ALA A 69 9.07 5.45 -13.29
CA ALA A 69 9.46 4.12 -13.72
C ALA A 69 9.63 4.01 -15.24
N SER A 70 10.88 3.84 -15.69
CA SER A 70 11.19 3.59 -17.10
C SER A 70 11.25 2.08 -17.41
N PRO A 71 10.96 1.63 -18.66
CA PRO A 71 10.95 0.20 -19.03
C PRO A 71 12.25 -0.59 -18.80
N GLY A 72 13.39 0.10 -18.57
CA GLY A 72 14.67 -0.51 -18.22
C GLY A 72 15.12 -0.26 -16.78
N GLU A 73 14.30 0.39 -15.94
CA GLU A 73 14.62 0.63 -14.54
C GLU A 73 14.11 -0.49 -13.63
N THR A 74 14.75 -0.65 -12.47
CA THR A 74 14.38 -1.59 -11.41
C THR A 74 12.97 -1.42 -10.87
N LEU A 75 12.34 -0.27 -11.14
CA LEU A 75 11.00 0.02 -10.63
C LEU A 75 9.92 -0.56 -11.55
N PHE A 76 10.17 -0.83 -12.84
CA PHE A 76 9.17 -1.43 -13.72
C PHE A 76 8.89 -2.89 -13.29
N PRO A 77 7.62 -3.34 -13.11
CA PRO A 77 6.34 -2.78 -13.56
C PRO A 77 5.58 -1.90 -12.55
N PHE A 78 6.27 -1.33 -11.57
CA PHE A 78 5.73 -0.46 -10.54
C PHE A 78 6.03 1.01 -10.85
N ASP A 79 5.29 1.91 -10.22
CA ASP A 79 5.60 3.34 -10.19
C ASP A 79 5.45 3.86 -8.76
N LEU A 80 6.10 4.97 -8.46
CA LEU A 80 6.12 5.54 -7.13
C LEU A 80 5.96 7.05 -7.21
N ARG A 81 5.05 7.59 -6.40
CA ARG A 81 4.75 9.03 -6.39
C ARG A 81 4.77 9.58 -4.98
N LEU A 82 5.57 10.62 -4.77
CA LEU A 82 5.48 11.46 -3.57
C LEU A 82 4.17 12.26 -3.61
N LEU A 83 3.39 12.16 -2.54
CA LEU A 83 2.15 12.93 -2.34
C LEU A 83 2.38 14.10 -1.41
N SER A 84 3.10 13.88 -0.31
CA SER A 84 3.51 14.96 0.60
C SER A 84 4.80 14.63 1.33
N GLN A 85 5.48 15.67 1.78
CA GLN A 85 6.67 15.58 2.62
C GLN A 85 6.60 16.60 3.75
N LYS A 86 6.89 16.17 4.98
CA LYS A 86 7.03 17.04 6.15
C LYS A 86 8.20 16.58 7.00
N GLY A 87 9.35 17.24 6.83
CA GLY A 87 10.60 16.81 7.45
C GLY A 87 10.99 15.41 6.98
N ASP A 88 11.14 14.48 7.92
CA ASP A 88 11.50 13.08 7.68
C ASP A 88 10.28 12.17 7.38
N VAL A 89 9.08 12.75 7.30
CA VAL A 89 7.85 12.02 7.02
C VAL A 89 7.48 12.20 5.55
N PHE A 90 7.32 11.07 4.86
CA PHE A 90 7.00 11.02 3.43
C PHE A 90 5.70 10.23 3.26
N VAL A 91 4.75 10.79 2.53
CA VAL A 91 3.55 10.08 2.11
C VAL A 91 3.65 9.83 0.63
N ALA A 92 3.56 8.57 0.23
CA ALA A 92 3.68 8.18 -1.17
C ALA A 92 2.65 7.14 -1.56
N ALA A 93 2.29 7.15 -2.84
CA ALA A 93 1.51 6.11 -3.49
C ALA A 93 2.46 5.23 -4.32
N ALA A 94 2.44 3.94 -4.04
CA ALA A 94 3.01 2.92 -4.89
C ALA A 94 1.93 2.38 -5.82
N TYR A 95 2.29 2.11 -7.05
CA TYR A 95 1.39 1.54 -8.04
C TYR A 95 2.02 0.33 -8.70
N ARG A 96 1.19 -0.64 -9.07
CA ARG A 96 1.57 -1.76 -9.94
C ARG A 96 0.82 -1.62 -11.26
N PHE A 97 1.48 -1.97 -12.37
CA PHE A 97 0.86 -2.02 -13.69
C PHE A 97 1.08 -3.35 -14.36
N GLU A 98 0.12 -3.74 -15.19
CA GLU A 98 0.29 -4.84 -16.11
C GLU A 98 0.15 -4.32 -17.53
N ARG A 99 1.19 -4.50 -18.34
CA ARG A 99 1.19 -4.02 -19.73
C ARG A 99 0.63 -5.05 -20.69
N ASP A 100 0.76 -6.34 -20.36
CA ASP A 100 0.34 -7.43 -21.22
C ASP A 100 -1.00 -8.04 -20.75
N ALA A 101 -1.89 -8.26 -21.72
CA ALA A 101 -3.20 -8.89 -21.49
C ALA A 101 -3.10 -10.30 -20.88
N SER A 102 -1.90 -10.88 -20.80
CA SER A 102 -1.59 -12.23 -20.34
C SER A 102 -1.76 -12.46 -18.83
N LEU A 103 -1.85 -11.41 -18.02
CA LEU A 103 -2.18 -11.54 -16.59
C LEU A 103 -3.56 -10.96 -16.26
N LEU A 104 -4.06 -10.03 -17.08
CA LEU A 104 -5.41 -9.49 -17.04
C LEU A 104 -6.49 -10.58 -17.00
N TRP A 105 -6.33 -11.65 -17.80
CA TRP A 105 -7.29 -12.78 -17.79
C TRP A 105 -7.22 -13.65 -16.53
N ARG A 106 -6.13 -13.59 -15.75
CA ARG A 106 -5.96 -14.34 -14.50
C ARG A 106 -6.36 -13.55 -13.27
N THR A 107 -5.98 -12.28 -13.22
CA THR A 107 -6.13 -11.44 -12.02
C THR A 107 -7.33 -10.50 -12.10
N GLY A 108 -7.88 -10.26 -13.30
CA GLY A 108 -8.92 -9.24 -13.53
C GLY A 108 -8.43 -7.79 -13.34
N ASP A 109 -7.16 -7.61 -12.95
CA ASP A 109 -6.58 -6.34 -12.53
C ASP A 109 -5.42 -5.95 -13.44
N TYR A 110 -5.59 -4.86 -14.19
CA TYR A 110 -4.55 -4.24 -15.02
C TYR A 110 -3.63 -3.31 -14.24
N TRP A 111 -3.98 -2.99 -12.99
CA TRP A 111 -3.21 -2.11 -12.13
C TRP A 111 -3.60 -2.31 -10.65
N GLY A 112 -2.89 -1.65 -9.74
CA GLY A 112 -3.34 -1.42 -8.37
C GLY A 112 -2.52 -0.35 -7.67
N GLN A 113 -2.95 0.03 -6.48
CA GLN A 113 -2.42 1.15 -5.70
C GLN A 113 -2.30 0.78 -4.23
N ALA A 114 -1.24 1.26 -3.59
CA ALA A 114 -1.07 1.21 -2.15
C ALA A 114 -0.41 2.49 -1.64
N CYS A 115 -1.05 3.15 -0.68
CA CYS A 115 -0.47 4.32 -0.04
C CYS A 115 0.23 3.96 1.26
N ARG A 116 1.36 4.63 1.50
CA ARG A 116 2.21 4.44 2.66
C ARG A 116 2.67 5.77 3.23
N ARG A 117 2.73 5.80 4.56
CA ARG A 117 3.49 6.80 5.31
C ARG A 117 4.84 6.20 5.71
N TYR A 118 5.90 6.83 5.25
CA TYR A 118 7.26 6.51 5.65
C TYR A 118 7.79 7.53 6.64
N VAL A 119 8.55 7.06 7.61
CA VAL A 119 9.42 7.90 8.44
C VAL A 119 10.85 7.48 8.12
N VAL A 120 11.68 8.42 7.66
CA VAL A 120 13.03 8.14 7.16
C VAL A 120 14.03 8.94 7.98
N GLN A 121 14.52 8.33 9.06
CA GLN A 121 15.54 8.87 9.94
C GLN A 121 16.78 7.96 9.95
N PRO A 122 17.99 8.48 10.19
CA PRO A 122 19.21 7.66 10.21
C PRO A 122 19.14 6.46 11.17
N SER A 123 18.46 6.64 12.31
CA SER A 123 18.28 5.60 13.33
C SER A 123 17.02 4.75 13.13
N ARG A 124 16.11 5.15 12.24
CA ARG A 124 14.78 4.55 12.13
C ARG A 124 14.15 4.81 10.76
N VAL A 125 13.91 3.73 10.01
CA VAL A 125 13.10 3.77 8.79
C VAL A 125 11.90 2.85 8.94
N THR A 126 10.69 3.41 8.85
CA THR A 126 9.42 2.66 9.01
C THR A 126 8.46 2.94 7.86
N SER A 127 7.55 1.99 7.61
CA SER A 127 6.42 2.08 6.68
C SER A 127 5.13 1.78 7.45
N GLU A 128 4.06 2.51 7.15
CA GLU A 128 2.72 2.26 7.68
C GLU A 128 1.66 2.38 6.58
N PRO A 129 0.70 1.45 6.48
CA PRO A 129 -0.44 1.57 5.58
C PRO A 129 -1.29 2.78 5.95
N ILE A 130 -1.67 3.56 4.94
CA ILE A 130 -2.64 4.64 5.07
C ILE A 130 -3.68 4.53 3.95
N GLU A 131 -4.83 5.14 4.17
CA GLU A 131 -5.76 5.42 3.09
C GLU A 131 -5.12 6.41 2.10
N CYS A 132 -5.35 6.20 0.80
CA CYS A 132 -4.83 7.10 -0.21
C CYS A 132 -5.54 8.46 -0.10
N PRO A 133 -4.79 9.56 0.08
CA PRO A 133 -5.41 10.88 0.19
C PRO A 133 -6.01 11.29 -1.16
N PRO A 134 -6.98 12.22 -1.18
CA PRO A 134 -7.73 12.57 -2.39
C PRO A 134 -6.86 13.18 -3.51
N GLU A 135 -5.69 13.72 -3.17
CA GLU A 135 -4.70 14.19 -4.14
C GLU A 135 -3.87 13.07 -4.80
N ALA A 136 -3.97 11.83 -4.30
CA ALA A 136 -3.36 10.69 -4.94
C ALA A 136 -4.04 10.46 -6.29
N PRO A 137 -3.31 10.53 -7.40
CA PRO A 137 -3.88 10.20 -8.69
C PRO A 137 -4.47 8.79 -8.66
N GLU A 138 -5.63 8.59 -9.27
CA GLU A 138 -6.16 7.25 -9.49
C GLU A 138 -5.22 6.44 -10.41
N TRP A 139 -4.49 7.14 -11.30
CA TRP A 139 -3.58 6.57 -12.29
C TRP A 139 -2.20 7.23 -12.20
N PRO A 140 -1.09 6.51 -12.43
CA PRO A 140 0.23 7.11 -12.47
C PRO A 140 0.32 8.17 -13.58
N THR A 141 1.14 9.19 -13.37
CA THR A 141 1.52 10.13 -14.43
C THR A 141 2.60 9.52 -15.31
N GLY A 142 2.39 9.49 -16.64
CA GLY A 142 3.37 9.00 -17.61
C GLY A 142 2.95 7.74 -18.40
N ARG A 143 1.72 7.24 -18.19
CA ARG A 143 1.07 6.27 -19.08
C ARG A 143 -0.39 6.65 -19.29
N GLY A 144 -0.60 7.69 -20.09
CA GLY A 144 -1.93 8.22 -20.40
C GLY A 144 -2.02 9.10 -21.64
N ASP A 145 -0.93 9.28 -22.40
CA ASP A 145 -0.88 10.07 -23.63
C ASP A 145 0.35 9.65 -24.47
#